data_AF-A0A3G6MQR1-F1
#
_entry.id   AF-A0A3G6MQR1-F1
#
_cell.length_a   1.000
_cell.length_b   1.000
_cell.length_c   1.000
_cell.angle_alpha   90.00
_cell.angle_beta   90.00
_cell.angle_gamma   90.00
#
_symmetry.space_group_name_H-M   'P 1'
#
loop_
_entity.id
_entity.type
_entity.pdbx_description
1 polymer ?
#
loop_
_entity_poly.entity_id
_entity_poly.type
_entity_poly.pdbx_seq_one_letter_code
_entity_poly.pdbx_strand_id
1 'polypeptide(L)'
;METVVINLFMKNIFIGLLFFAGIYSFAQEAGKAGELLRNEASTTEMQSAKSNKGLDTRNNNSNNSGFRNPNNQNNRGRNPNYQWNQNYGYAEVFLRIPEMGYFTVELGDQAISNNSGKYRFFDLQSGRVPISIYDNGFLIYRTTLQLQNNNRLVLDFFTNNGLYLLDSYPVQSESYGFNDWNDVWNNPYGNLSGNWNNFGNVMDNNTFRQFFLMFDKEPFDDGKIAMINQQMSNSQFTSEQIRDLVKSINFDKNKIMLAKSMYKRCVDKNRYFLVSDAFDYESSKRELREFIAK
;
A
#
# COMPACT_ATOMS: atom_id res chain seq x y z
N MET A 1 36.67 43.49 15.16
CA MET A 1 35.49 43.27 14.30
C MET A 1 35.62 41.91 13.63
N GLU A 2 35.85 40.85 14.42
CA GLU A 2 36.35 39.55 13.89
C GLU A 2 35.80 38.34 14.65
N THR A 3 34.87 38.53 15.58
CA THR A 3 34.30 37.44 16.41
C THR A 3 32.86 37.09 16.05
N VAL A 4 32.27 37.70 15.01
CA VAL A 4 30.88 37.47 14.60
C VAL A 4 30.76 36.55 13.36
N VAL A 5 31.86 36.31 12.63
CA VAL A 5 31.82 35.56 11.35
C VAL A 5 31.89 34.04 11.53
N ILE A 6 32.42 33.53 12.64
CA ILE A 6 32.64 32.08 12.83
C ILE A 6 31.34 31.33 13.20
N ASN A 7 30.32 32.01 13.75
CA ASN A 7 29.07 31.36 14.16
C ASN A 7 28.07 31.09 13.01
N LEU A 8 28.33 31.60 11.80
CA LEU A 8 27.43 31.37 10.66
C LEU A 8 27.76 30.09 9.86
N PHE A 9 28.98 29.54 10.00
CA PHE A 9 29.41 28.39 9.21
C PHE A 9 29.05 27.01 9.79
N MET A 10 28.76 26.93 11.10
CA MET A 10 28.38 25.66 11.75
C MET A 10 26.87 25.36 11.71
N LYS A 11 26.02 26.33 11.32
CA LYS A 11 24.56 26.15 11.31
C LYS A 11 24.03 25.52 10.01
N ASN A 12 24.83 25.52 8.94
CA ASN A 12 24.42 24.99 7.63
C ASN A 12 24.87 23.54 7.36
N ILE A 13 25.67 22.92 8.23
CA ILE A 13 26.15 21.54 8.07
C ILE A 13 25.20 20.52 8.75
N PHE A 14 24.41 20.95 9.74
CA PHE A 14 23.46 20.06 10.42
C PHE A 14 22.18 19.77 9.63
N ILE A 15 21.82 20.62 8.67
CA ILE A 15 20.62 20.43 7.83
C ILE A 15 20.87 19.33 6.77
N GLY A 16 22.09 19.20 6.24
CA GLY A 16 22.43 18.14 5.28
C GLY A 16 22.41 16.73 5.90
N LEU A 17 22.91 16.59 7.14
CA LEU A 17 22.95 15.30 7.84
C LEU A 17 21.55 14.81 8.26
N LEU A 18 20.62 15.72 8.60
CA LEU A 18 19.24 15.36 8.94
C LEU A 18 18.44 14.91 7.71
N PHE A 19 18.67 15.49 6.53
CA PHE A 19 18.03 15.05 5.28
C PHE A 19 18.56 13.68 4.81
N PHE A 20 19.87 13.44 4.90
CA PHE A 20 20.44 12.12 4.60
C PHE A 20 19.95 11.06 5.61
N ALA A 21 19.93 11.36 6.91
CA ALA A 21 19.45 10.44 7.94
C ALA A 21 17.97 10.05 7.74
N GLY A 22 17.12 10.97 7.29
CA GLY A 22 15.73 10.68 6.95
C GLY A 22 15.60 9.66 5.80
N ILE A 23 16.30 9.89 4.69
CA ILE A 23 16.26 8.99 3.50
C ILE A 23 16.84 7.61 3.83
N TYR A 24 17.95 7.55 4.57
CA TYR A 24 18.53 6.28 5.03
C TYR A 24 17.59 5.52 5.98
N SER A 25 16.81 6.22 6.82
CA SER A 25 15.87 5.59 7.74
C SER A 25 14.70 4.94 6.97
N PHE A 26 14.12 5.65 5.99
CA PHE A 26 13.00 5.13 5.19
C PHE A 26 13.42 3.94 4.31
N ALA A 27 14.59 3.99 3.67
CA ALA A 27 15.09 2.88 2.87
C ALA A 27 15.45 1.64 3.73
N GLN A 28 15.97 1.85 4.95
CA GLN A 28 16.19 0.77 5.92
C GLN A 28 14.87 0.16 6.44
N GLU A 29 13.80 0.93 6.51
CA GLU A 29 12.47 0.46 6.90
C GLU A 29 11.78 -0.30 5.75
N ALA A 30 11.89 0.18 4.52
CA ALA A 30 11.45 -0.52 3.31
C ALA A 30 12.17 -1.84 3.10
N GLY A 31 13.49 -1.90 3.32
CA GLY A 31 14.25 -3.15 3.26
C GLY A 31 13.93 -4.14 4.38
N LYS A 32 13.27 -3.71 5.46
CA LYS A 32 12.79 -4.59 6.55
C LYS A 32 11.35 -5.06 6.32
N ALA A 33 10.53 -4.28 5.62
CA ALA A 33 9.10 -4.52 5.43
C ALA A 33 8.74 -5.06 4.03
N GLY A 34 9.55 -4.79 3.00
CA GLY A 34 9.26 -5.10 1.61
C GLY A 34 10.36 -5.87 0.87
N GLU A 35 9.98 -6.52 -0.22
CA GLU A 35 10.87 -7.28 -1.11
C GLU A 35 11.59 -6.34 -2.08
N LEU A 36 12.94 -6.37 -2.10
CA LEU A 36 13.73 -5.63 -3.08
C LEU A 36 13.61 -6.27 -4.46
N LEU A 37 13.04 -5.53 -5.41
CA LEU A 37 12.93 -5.93 -6.81
C LEU A 37 14.20 -5.52 -7.56
N ARG A 38 15.01 -6.50 -7.98
CA ARG A 38 16.34 -6.27 -8.58
C ARG A 38 16.29 -5.37 -9.82
N ASN A 39 17.25 -4.45 -9.93
CA ASN A 39 17.48 -3.68 -11.14
C ASN A 39 17.99 -4.56 -12.30
N GLU A 40 17.30 -4.48 -13.42
CA GLU A 40 17.55 -5.18 -14.69
C GLU A 40 18.11 -4.22 -15.77
N ALA A 41 18.31 -2.94 -15.46
CA ALA A 41 18.95 -1.98 -16.37
C ALA A 41 20.48 -2.19 -16.41
N SER A 42 21.06 -2.17 -17.61
CA SER A 42 22.51 -2.19 -17.78
C SER A 42 23.14 -0.81 -17.54
N THR A 43 24.42 -0.78 -17.18
CA THR A 43 25.16 0.48 -16.95
C THR A 43 25.19 1.38 -18.17
N THR A 44 25.23 0.80 -19.38
CA THR A 44 25.25 1.55 -20.64
C THR A 44 23.89 2.19 -20.93
N GLU A 45 22.78 1.51 -20.64
CA GLU A 45 21.43 2.06 -20.83
C GLU A 45 21.15 3.23 -19.87
N MET A 46 21.65 3.15 -18.64
CA MET A 46 21.49 4.21 -17.64
C MET A 46 22.32 5.48 -17.94
N GLN A 47 23.33 5.38 -18.81
CA GLN A 47 24.17 6.51 -19.22
C GLN A 47 23.62 7.28 -20.43
N SER A 48 22.67 6.70 -21.17
CA SER A 48 22.04 7.37 -22.31
C SER A 48 20.82 8.18 -21.86
N ALA A 49 20.84 9.49 -22.13
CA ALA A 49 19.64 10.32 -22.01
C ALA A 49 18.57 9.79 -22.96
N LYS A 50 17.33 9.69 -22.49
CA LYS A 50 16.17 9.41 -23.35
C LYS A 50 16.13 10.48 -24.44
N SER A 51 16.48 10.10 -25.67
CA SER A 51 16.19 10.94 -26.81
C SER A 51 14.67 11.02 -26.89
N ASN A 52 14.09 12.22 -26.88
CA ASN A 52 12.70 12.43 -27.30
C ASN A 52 12.57 12.13 -28.81
N LYS A 53 12.79 10.87 -29.21
CA LYS A 53 12.09 10.24 -30.32
C LYS A 53 10.84 9.68 -29.67
N GLY A 54 9.83 10.51 -29.45
CA GLY A 54 8.99 10.92 -30.55
C GLY A 54 8.09 9.72 -30.82
N LEU A 55 6.94 9.75 -30.17
CA LEU A 55 5.73 9.05 -30.57
C LEU A 55 5.28 9.60 -31.94
N ASP A 56 6.12 9.43 -32.96
CA ASP A 56 5.95 9.95 -34.30
C ASP A 56 6.59 8.95 -35.26
N THR A 57 5.88 7.85 -35.48
CA THR A 57 6.07 7.07 -36.70
C THR A 57 4.78 7.10 -37.51
N ARG A 58 4.80 8.02 -38.49
CA ARG A 58 4.20 7.92 -39.83
C ARG A 58 2.71 8.25 -39.96
N ASN A 59 2.44 9.48 -40.37
CA ASN A 59 2.12 9.69 -41.79
C ASN A 59 2.43 11.13 -42.23
N ASN A 60 3.62 11.32 -42.81
CA ASN A 60 3.84 12.44 -43.71
C ASN A 60 3.12 12.09 -45.02
N ASN A 61 2.00 12.75 -45.29
CA ASN A 61 1.67 13.06 -46.68
C ASN A 61 1.52 14.57 -46.81
N SER A 62 2.23 15.06 -47.80
CA SER A 62 2.61 16.43 -48.02
C SER A 62 1.46 17.30 -48.52
N ASN A 63 1.60 18.60 -48.25
CA ASN A 63 1.04 19.71 -49.01
C ASN A 63 -0.49 19.89 -48.91
N ASN A 64 -0.92 20.98 -48.27
CA ASN A 64 -1.43 22.15 -49.01
C ASN A 64 -1.90 23.23 -48.02
N SER A 65 -1.40 24.45 -48.24
CA SER A 65 -1.93 25.70 -47.70
C SER A 65 -3.42 25.87 -48.03
N GLY A 66 -4.25 26.27 -47.08
CA GLY A 66 -5.62 26.67 -47.42
C GLY A 66 -6.52 26.89 -46.23
N PHE A 67 -6.91 28.15 -46.04
CA PHE A 67 -7.95 28.58 -45.13
C PHE A 67 -9.30 27.86 -45.41
N ARG A 68 -10.00 27.50 -44.33
CA ARG A 68 -11.46 27.29 -44.16
C ARG A 68 -12.24 26.64 -45.32
N ASN A 69 -12.77 25.44 -45.08
CA ASN A 69 -14.04 25.03 -45.66
C ASN A 69 -14.85 24.13 -44.70
N PRO A 70 -16.03 24.54 -44.20
CA PRO A 70 -16.86 23.74 -43.31
C PRO A 70 -17.87 22.95 -44.14
N ASN A 71 -17.41 21.95 -44.90
CA ASN A 71 -18.32 20.97 -45.54
C ASN A 71 -17.54 19.75 -46.01
N ASN A 72 -17.27 18.84 -45.07
CA ASN A 72 -17.04 17.42 -45.39
C ASN A 72 -17.31 16.59 -44.13
N GLN A 73 -18.59 16.50 -43.78
CA GLN A 73 -19.10 15.37 -43.01
C GLN A 73 -19.02 14.12 -43.91
N ASN A 74 -18.61 12.99 -43.35
CA ASN A 74 -18.57 11.65 -43.95
C ASN A 74 -17.24 11.23 -44.61
N ASN A 75 -16.19 11.07 -43.80
CA ASN A 75 -15.39 9.84 -43.70
C ASN A 75 -14.17 10.08 -42.80
N ARG A 76 -14.41 10.23 -41.50
CA ARG A 76 -13.36 9.92 -40.51
C ARG A 76 -13.32 8.41 -40.46
N GLY A 77 -12.33 7.82 -41.14
CA GLY A 77 -12.09 6.38 -41.16
C GLY A 77 -12.20 5.85 -39.74
N ARG A 78 -13.19 4.98 -39.51
CA ARG A 78 -13.31 4.26 -38.23
C ARG A 78 -11.99 3.55 -38.01
N ASN A 79 -11.38 3.74 -36.84
CA ASN A 79 -10.21 2.98 -36.45
C ASN A 79 -10.56 1.48 -36.60
N PRO A 80 -9.90 0.74 -37.51
CA PRO A 80 -10.23 -0.67 -37.76
C PRO A 80 -10.01 -1.56 -36.53
N ASN A 81 -9.29 -1.03 -35.53
CA ASN A 81 -9.05 -1.67 -34.23
C ASN A 81 -9.96 -1.13 -33.10
N TYR A 82 -11.10 -0.51 -33.43
CA TYR A 82 -12.06 -0.11 -32.42
C TYR A 82 -12.70 -1.34 -31.79
N GLN A 83 -12.25 -1.67 -30.58
CA GLN A 83 -12.74 -2.79 -29.81
C GLN A 83 -13.19 -2.25 -28.45
N TRP A 84 -14.51 -2.20 -28.25
CA TRP A 84 -15.14 -1.57 -27.09
C TRP A 84 -15.19 -2.49 -25.85
N ASN A 85 -14.88 -3.77 -26.02
CA ASN A 85 -14.98 -4.77 -24.97
C ASN A 85 -13.75 -5.67 -24.98
N GLN A 86 -12.60 -5.14 -24.57
CA GLN A 86 -11.50 -6.00 -24.15
C GLN A 86 -11.46 -6.17 -22.66
N ASN A 87 -11.51 -7.45 -22.29
CA ASN A 87 -11.26 -7.91 -20.95
C ASN A 87 -9.74 -8.18 -20.83
N TYR A 88 -8.97 -7.15 -20.47
CA TYR A 88 -7.52 -7.20 -20.40
C TYR A 88 -6.95 -7.73 -19.07
N GLY A 89 -7.84 -8.10 -18.14
CA GLY A 89 -7.49 -8.17 -16.72
C GLY A 89 -7.38 -6.77 -16.13
N TYR A 90 -7.49 -6.68 -14.82
CA TYR A 90 -7.48 -5.43 -14.08
C TYR A 90 -6.44 -5.52 -12.98
N ALA A 91 -5.35 -4.78 -13.10
CA ALA A 91 -4.36 -4.64 -12.04
C ALA A 91 -4.05 -3.16 -11.82
N GLU A 92 -3.56 -2.86 -10.62
CA GLU A 92 -3.18 -1.51 -10.23
C GLU A 92 -1.77 -1.52 -9.64
N VAL A 93 -1.03 -0.45 -9.87
CA VAL A 93 0.29 -0.27 -9.28
C VAL A 93 0.41 1.13 -8.75
N PHE A 94 0.70 1.23 -7.46
CA PHE A 94 1.00 2.49 -6.80
C PHE A 94 2.47 2.51 -6.43
N LEU A 95 3.14 3.57 -6.86
CA LEU A 95 4.55 3.79 -6.60
C LEU A 95 4.73 5.15 -5.93
N ARG A 96 5.55 5.17 -4.89
CA ARG A 96 6.06 6.40 -4.30
C ARG A 96 7.56 6.52 -4.47
N ILE A 97 7.98 7.76 -4.75
CA ILE A 97 9.37 8.21 -4.75
C ILE A 97 9.41 9.35 -3.72
N PRO A 98 9.90 9.12 -2.48
CA PRO A 98 9.84 10.12 -1.42
C PRO A 98 10.87 11.25 -1.61
N GLU A 99 11.78 11.09 -2.55
CA GLU A 99 12.80 12.07 -2.88
C GLU A 99 12.21 13.21 -3.73
N MET A 100 12.60 14.44 -3.42
CA MET A 100 12.18 15.61 -4.19
C MET A 100 12.88 15.60 -5.55
N GLY A 101 12.12 15.48 -6.64
CA GLY A 101 12.65 15.44 -7.99
C GLY A 101 11.56 15.30 -9.04
N TYR A 102 11.90 15.54 -10.31
CA TYR A 102 11.00 15.31 -11.44
C TYR A 102 11.31 13.94 -12.05
N PHE A 103 10.48 12.95 -11.75
CA PHE A 103 10.66 11.60 -12.27
C PHE A 103 9.56 11.24 -13.28
N THR A 104 9.97 10.46 -14.27
CA THR A 104 9.07 9.78 -15.19
C THR A 104 9.05 8.30 -14.84
N VAL A 105 7.86 7.74 -14.64
CA VAL A 105 7.66 6.32 -14.41
C VAL A 105 6.87 5.77 -15.59
N GLU A 106 7.42 4.75 -16.24
CA GLU A 106 6.78 3.99 -17.30
C GLU A 106 6.43 2.61 -16.76
N LEU A 107 5.18 2.17 -16.96
CA LEU A 107 4.70 0.85 -16.59
C LEU A 107 3.85 0.30 -17.73
N GLY A 108 4.37 -0.72 -18.41
CA GLY A 108 3.73 -1.24 -19.62
C GLY A 108 3.61 -0.17 -20.71
N ASP A 109 2.37 0.16 -21.08
CA ASP A 109 2.02 1.18 -22.08
C ASP A 109 1.71 2.56 -21.47
N GLN A 110 1.72 2.68 -20.15
CA GLN A 110 1.42 3.92 -19.44
C GLN A 110 2.71 4.62 -18.99
N ALA A 111 2.71 5.95 -19.07
CA ALA A 111 3.82 6.79 -18.60
C ALA A 111 3.29 8.01 -17.84
N ILE A 112 3.82 8.25 -16.64
CA ILE A 112 3.44 9.38 -15.79
C ILE A 112 4.72 10.13 -15.39
N SER A 113 4.72 11.45 -15.58
CA SER A 113 5.81 12.32 -15.17
C SER A 113 5.30 13.41 -14.24
N ASN A 114 5.87 13.50 -13.05
CA ASN A 114 5.51 14.53 -12.08
C ASN A 114 6.64 14.76 -11.06
N ASN A 115 6.45 15.75 -10.20
CA ASN A 115 7.33 16.08 -9.08
C ASN A 115 6.71 15.79 -7.70
N SER A 116 5.54 15.15 -7.66
CA SER A 116 4.83 14.87 -6.41
C SER A 116 5.35 13.61 -5.73
N GLY A 117 6.15 12.80 -6.45
CA GLY A 117 6.68 11.54 -5.95
C GLY A 117 5.60 10.47 -5.79
N LYS A 118 4.41 10.64 -6.37
CA LYS A 118 3.30 9.68 -6.29
C LYS A 118 2.81 9.32 -7.68
N TYR A 119 2.81 8.04 -8.00
CA TYR A 119 2.46 7.49 -9.31
C TYR A 119 1.40 6.42 -9.13
N ARG A 120 0.36 6.47 -9.98
CA ARG A 120 -0.78 5.56 -9.91
C ARG A 120 -1.14 5.08 -11.30
N PHE A 121 -1.11 3.78 -11.48
CA PHE A 121 -1.44 3.13 -12.73
C PHE A 121 -2.64 2.22 -12.50
N PHE A 122 -3.60 2.31 -13.41
CA PHE A 122 -4.88 1.60 -13.37
C PHE A 122 -5.07 0.84 -14.67
N ASP A 123 -6.02 -0.09 -14.72
CA ASP A 123 -6.36 -0.84 -15.93
C ASP A 123 -5.15 -1.56 -16.56
N LEU A 124 -4.24 -2.05 -15.72
CA LEU A 124 -3.05 -2.76 -16.18
C LEU A 124 -3.36 -4.21 -16.54
N GLN A 125 -2.69 -4.71 -17.58
CA GLN A 125 -2.74 -6.11 -17.95
C GLN A 125 -2.08 -6.99 -16.89
N SER A 126 -2.75 -8.08 -16.51
CA SER A 126 -2.12 -9.11 -15.67
C SER A 126 -0.99 -9.81 -16.42
N GLY A 127 0.07 -10.20 -15.69
CA GLY A 127 1.25 -10.86 -16.24
C GLY A 127 2.53 -10.07 -15.98
N ARG A 128 3.54 -10.29 -16.83
CA ARG A 128 4.87 -9.68 -16.70
C ARG A 128 4.85 -8.30 -17.33
N VAL A 129 4.93 -7.25 -16.51
CA VAL A 129 4.88 -5.86 -16.97
C VAL A 129 6.16 -5.14 -16.57
N PRO A 130 6.94 -4.61 -17.53
CA PRO A 130 8.15 -3.86 -17.22
C PRO A 130 7.80 -2.51 -16.59
N ILE A 131 8.53 -2.15 -15.53
CA ILE A 131 8.53 -0.82 -14.94
C ILE A 131 9.90 -0.17 -15.15
N SER A 132 9.91 1.07 -15.63
CA SER A 132 11.12 1.88 -15.83
C SER A 132 10.96 3.23 -15.15
N ILE A 133 11.99 3.64 -14.41
CA ILE A 133 12.03 4.91 -13.68
C ILE A 133 13.16 5.75 -14.26
N TYR A 134 12.82 6.98 -14.61
CA TYR A 134 13.76 7.95 -15.16
C TYR A 134 13.84 9.17 -14.25
N ASP A 135 15.06 9.64 -14.03
CA ASP A 135 15.34 10.93 -13.40
C ASP A 135 15.89 11.88 -14.46
N ASN A 136 15.24 13.02 -14.64
CA ASN A 136 15.60 14.03 -15.66
C ASN A 136 15.82 13.44 -17.07
N GLY A 137 15.05 12.41 -17.42
CA GLY A 137 15.13 11.73 -18.72
C GLY A 137 16.23 10.67 -18.84
N PHE A 138 17.02 10.40 -17.81
CA PHE A 138 17.97 9.29 -17.79
C PHE A 138 17.33 8.08 -17.11
N LEU A 139 17.45 6.90 -17.71
CA LEU A 139 17.00 5.67 -17.07
C LEU A 139 17.84 5.43 -15.82
N ILE A 140 17.20 5.30 -14.66
CA ILE A 140 17.90 5.01 -13.40
C ILE A 140 17.53 3.65 -12.81
N TYR A 141 16.38 3.10 -13.21
CA TYR A 141 15.95 1.80 -12.74
C TYR A 141 15.03 1.13 -13.76
N ARG A 142 15.17 -0.18 -13.94
CA ARG A 142 14.22 -1.00 -14.68
C ARG A 142 14.05 -2.34 -14.01
N THR A 143 12.83 -2.83 -13.91
CA THR A 143 12.58 -4.22 -13.50
C THR A 143 11.27 -4.72 -14.10
N THR A 144 10.93 -5.98 -13.86
CA THR A 144 9.71 -6.60 -14.34
C THR A 144 8.78 -6.95 -13.17
N LEU A 145 7.58 -6.35 -13.15
CA LEU A 145 6.54 -6.66 -12.15
C LEU A 145 5.71 -7.87 -12.58
N GLN A 146 5.32 -8.71 -11.61
CA GLN A 146 4.37 -9.80 -11.80
C GLN A 146 2.99 -9.34 -11.34
N LEU A 147 2.17 -8.84 -12.27
CA LEU A 147 0.84 -8.35 -11.96
C LEU A 147 -0.17 -9.49 -11.98
N GLN A 148 -1.00 -9.56 -10.95
CA GLN A 148 -2.12 -10.50 -10.87
C GLN A 148 -3.42 -9.79 -11.18
N ASN A 149 -4.40 -10.53 -11.70
CA ASN A 149 -5.72 -9.98 -11.98
C ASN A 149 -6.44 -9.61 -10.67
N ASN A 150 -7.18 -8.51 -10.68
CA ASN A 150 -7.84 -7.87 -9.54
C ASN A 150 -6.89 -7.67 -8.35
N ASN A 151 -5.68 -7.20 -8.60
CA ASN A 151 -4.67 -7.03 -7.56
C ASN A 151 -3.95 -5.69 -7.70
N ARG A 152 -3.57 -5.13 -6.57
CA ARG A 152 -2.86 -3.86 -6.44
C ARG A 152 -1.51 -4.08 -5.80
N LEU A 153 -0.45 -3.58 -6.42
CA LEU A 153 0.87 -3.54 -5.81
C LEU A 153 1.17 -2.14 -5.24
N VAL A 154 1.82 -2.11 -4.08
CA VAL A 154 2.32 -0.88 -3.45
C VAL A 154 3.84 -0.95 -3.38
N LEU A 155 4.51 0.05 -3.97
CA LEU A 155 5.94 0.07 -4.19
C LEU A 155 6.58 1.37 -3.66
N ASP A 156 7.75 1.27 -3.05
CA ASP A 156 8.61 2.43 -2.82
C ASP A 156 9.87 2.35 -3.66
N PHE A 157 10.26 3.47 -4.26
CA PHE A 157 11.54 3.60 -4.94
C PHE A 157 12.40 4.67 -4.28
N PHE A 158 13.64 4.29 -4.01
CA PHE A 158 14.70 5.16 -3.50
C PHE A 158 15.85 5.14 -4.50
N THR A 159 16.35 6.29 -4.94
CA THR A 159 17.36 6.35 -6.00
C THR A 159 18.63 5.58 -5.64
N ASN A 160 18.99 5.56 -4.35
CA ASN A 160 20.20 4.91 -3.84
C ASN A 160 19.98 3.47 -3.33
N ASN A 161 18.73 3.03 -3.16
CA ASN A 161 18.42 1.74 -2.53
C ASN A 161 17.60 0.79 -3.43
N GLY A 162 16.96 1.32 -4.45
CA GLY A 162 16.21 0.55 -5.44
C GLY A 162 14.70 0.55 -5.19
N LEU A 163 14.02 -0.37 -5.88
CA LEU A 163 12.57 -0.52 -5.88
C LEU A 163 12.16 -1.64 -4.91
N TYR A 164 11.27 -1.34 -3.98
CA TYR A 164 10.77 -2.26 -2.97
C TYR A 164 9.29 -2.51 -3.17
N LEU A 165 8.89 -3.78 -3.28
CA LEU A 165 7.50 -4.22 -3.16
C LEU A 165 7.13 -4.30 -1.69
N LEU A 166 6.23 -3.42 -1.27
CA LEU A 166 5.85 -3.31 0.14
C LEU A 166 4.67 -4.22 0.46
N ASP A 167 3.64 -4.21 -0.40
CA ASP A 167 2.44 -5.01 -0.17
C ASP A 167 1.65 -5.24 -1.46
N SER A 168 0.71 -6.17 -1.41
CA SER A 168 -0.14 -6.62 -2.49
C SER A 168 -1.57 -6.86 -1.99
N TYR A 169 -2.56 -6.15 -2.54
CA TYR A 169 -3.95 -6.22 -2.08
C TYR A 169 -4.92 -6.60 -3.21
N PRO A 170 -5.91 -7.48 -2.97
CA PRO A 170 -6.96 -7.72 -3.93
C PRO A 170 -7.82 -6.47 -4.12
N VAL A 171 -8.11 -6.11 -5.37
CA VAL A 171 -9.00 -4.99 -5.69
C VAL A 171 -10.43 -5.52 -5.77
N GLN A 172 -11.20 -5.31 -4.70
CA GLN A 172 -12.63 -5.61 -4.67
C GLN A 172 -13.43 -4.37 -5.09
N SER A 173 -14.46 -4.59 -5.92
CA SER A 173 -15.35 -3.54 -6.36
C SER A 173 -16.07 -2.91 -5.16
N GLU A 174 -15.92 -1.59 -5.00
CA GLU A 174 -16.70 -0.64 -4.18
C GLU A 174 -16.03 0.02 -2.96
N SER A 175 -14.79 -0.30 -2.57
CA SER A 175 -14.10 0.54 -1.59
C SER A 175 -12.58 0.38 -1.63
N TYR A 176 -11.88 1.51 -1.72
CA TYR A 176 -10.41 1.55 -1.67
C TYR A 176 -9.85 1.14 -0.29
N GLY A 177 -10.69 0.90 0.74
CA GLY A 177 -10.25 0.42 2.05
C GLY A 177 -9.46 1.44 2.89
N PHE A 178 -9.20 2.63 2.35
CA PHE A 178 -8.59 3.77 3.04
C PHE A 178 -9.32 5.07 2.67
N ASN A 179 -9.42 5.98 3.65
CA ASN A 179 -10.14 7.25 3.52
C ASN A 179 -9.25 8.35 2.94
N ASP A 180 -7.94 8.31 3.21
CA ASP A 180 -6.94 9.21 2.64
C ASP A 180 -5.80 8.41 2.00
N TRP A 181 -5.42 8.82 0.79
CA TRP A 181 -4.30 8.27 0.05
C TRP A 181 -2.95 8.47 0.73
N ASN A 182 -2.86 9.47 1.61
CA ASN A 182 -1.73 9.64 2.50
C ASN A 182 -1.62 8.51 3.51
N ASP A 183 -2.70 7.81 3.86
CA ASP A 183 -2.67 6.70 4.84
C ASP A 183 -1.88 5.50 4.30
N VAL A 184 -2.01 5.19 3.00
CA VAL A 184 -1.26 4.10 2.32
C VAL A 184 0.25 4.36 2.37
N TRP A 185 0.67 5.62 2.23
CA TRP A 185 2.08 6.00 2.13
C TRP A 185 2.70 6.50 3.44
N ASN A 186 1.90 7.02 4.36
CA ASN A 186 2.38 7.40 5.69
C ASN A 186 2.30 6.23 6.69
N ASN A 187 1.67 5.12 6.31
CA ASN A 187 1.61 3.89 7.08
C ASN A 187 2.10 2.58 6.39
N PRO A 188 3.05 2.59 5.43
CA PRO A 188 3.55 1.37 4.78
C PRO A 188 4.60 0.64 5.62
N TYR A 189 5.10 1.27 6.69
CA TYR A 189 6.19 0.75 7.52
C TYR A 189 5.77 0.32 8.93
N GLY A 190 4.48 0.09 9.17
CA GLY A 190 4.06 -0.51 10.43
C GLY A 190 4.22 0.39 11.65
N ASN A 191 3.93 1.69 11.51
CA ASN A 191 3.57 2.55 12.65
C ASN A 191 2.05 2.58 12.87
N LEU A 192 1.40 1.43 12.72
CA LEU A 192 0.37 1.05 13.67
C LEU A 192 1.13 0.56 14.90
N SER A 193 0.99 1.25 16.03
CA SER A 193 1.42 0.76 17.32
C SER A 193 0.86 -0.65 17.56
N GLY A 194 1.68 -1.67 17.28
CA GLY A 194 1.26 -3.05 17.35
C GLY A 194 2.19 -3.93 16.54
N ASN A 195 3.00 -4.70 17.25
CA ASN A 195 3.81 -5.80 16.77
C ASN A 195 3.00 -6.77 15.86
N TRP A 196 3.23 -6.74 14.53
CA TRP A 196 2.56 -7.63 13.57
C TRP A 196 3.51 -8.18 12.52
N ASN A 197 4.62 -8.77 12.95
CA ASN A 197 5.32 -9.72 12.11
C ASN A 197 4.83 -11.12 12.47
N ASN A 198 4.32 -11.85 11.45
CA ASN A 198 4.14 -13.30 11.41
C ASN A 198 2.73 -13.91 11.63
N PHE A 199 1.66 -13.33 11.10
CA PHE A 199 0.35 -13.99 11.12
C PHE A 199 -0.44 -13.73 9.83
N GLY A 200 -0.21 -14.54 8.80
CA GLY A 200 -0.89 -14.46 7.50
C GLY A 200 -2.40 -14.76 7.53
N ASN A 201 -3.08 -14.58 8.68
CA ASN A 201 -4.52 -14.75 8.86
C ASN A 201 -5.11 -13.76 9.88
N VAL A 202 -4.39 -12.69 10.29
CA VAL A 202 -4.97 -11.69 11.19
C VAL A 202 -6.05 -10.93 10.45
N MET A 203 -7.24 -10.89 11.04
CA MET A 203 -8.33 -10.10 10.52
C MET A 203 -7.94 -8.62 10.57
N ASP A 204 -7.85 -7.97 9.42
CA ASP A 204 -7.60 -6.53 9.35
C ASP A 204 -8.78 -5.75 9.94
N ASN A 205 -8.56 -4.47 10.26
CA ASN A 205 -9.57 -3.65 10.93
C ASN A 205 -10.84 -3.41 10.10
N ASN A 206 -10.76 -3.38 8.77
CA ASN A 206 -11.93 -3.18 7.91
C ASN A 206 -12.77 -4.45 7.88
N THR A 207 -12.13 -5.61 7.66
CA THR A 207 -12.81 -6.91 7.73
C THR A 207 -13.39 -7.13 9.13
N PHE A 208 -12.64 -6.77 10.18
CA PHE A 208 -13.13 -6.83 11.56
C PHE A 208 -14.34 -5.94 11.77
N ARG A 209 -14.34 -4.71 11.25
CA ARG A 209 -15.50 -3.83 11.38
C ARG A 209 -16.74 -4.41 10.69
N GLN A 210 -16.59 -4.99 9.51
CA GLN A 210 -17.71 -5.65 8.82
C GLN A 210 -18.22 -6.88 9.58
N PHE A 211 -17.30 -7.72 10.04
CA PHE A 211 -17.61 -8.87 10.89
C PHE A 211 -18.32 -8.43 12.17
N PHE A 212 -17.80 -7.41 12.84
CA PHE A 212 -18.35 -6.86 14.08
C PHE A 212 -19.75 -6.30 13.87
N LEU A 213 -20.03 -5.62 12.75
CA LEU A 213 -21.37 -5.13 12.44
C LEU A 213 -22.39 -6.26 12.22
N MET A 214 -21.97 -7.42 11.71
CA MET A 214 -22.84 -8.60 11.59
C MET A 214 -23.01 -9.28 12.96
N PHE A 215 -21.91 -9.41 13.69
CA PHE A 215 -21.86 -9.97 15.04
C PHE A 215 -22.70 -9.18 16.06
N ASP A 216 -22.69 -7.85 15.99
CA ASP A 216 -23.42 -6.99 16.94
C ASP A 216 -24.92 -7.00 16.69
N LYS A 217 -25.36 -7.36 15.48
CA LYS A 217 -26.78 -7.57 15.14
C LYS A 217 -27.37 -8.85 15.72
N GLU A 218 -26.53 -9.80 16.11
CA GLU A 218 -27.00 -11.05 16.72
C GLU A 218 -27.47 -10.78 18.16
N PRO A 219 -28.75 -11.03 18.50
CA PRO A 219 -29.28 -10.65 19.81
C PRO A 219 -28.77 -11.51 20.97
N PHE A 220 -28.41 -12.77 20.72
CA PHE A 220 -28.07 -13.74 21.77
C PHE A 220 -26.60 -14.13 21.78
N ASP A 221 -26.04 -14.32 22.98
CA ASP A 221 -24.64 -14.69 23.16
C ASP A 221 -24.26 -16.00 22.46
N ASP A 222 -25.15 -16.99 22.42
CA ASP A 222 -24.89 -18.27 21.78
C ASP A 222 -24.65 -18.11 20.26
N GLY A 223 -25.46 -17.28 19.60
CA GLY A 223 -25.28 -16.95 18.18
C GLY A 223 -23.98 -16.17 17.95
N LYS A 224 -23.71 -15.17 18.80
CA LYS A 224 -22.47 -14.39 18.79
C LYS A 224 -21.22 -15.29 18.90
N ILE A 225 -21.24 -16.22 19.85
CA ILE A 225 -20.14 -17.19 20.07
C ILE A 225 -20.00 -18.14 18.88
N ALA A 226 -21.11 -18.63 18.31
CA ALA A 226 -21.07 -19.49 17.12
C ALA A 226 -20.40 -18.79 15.92
N MET A 227 -20.76 -17.52 15.68
CA MET A 227 -20.14 -16.70 14.63
C MET A 227 -18.64 -16.53 14.84
N ILE A 228 -18.21 -16.20 16.07
CA ILE A 228 -16.78 -16.09 16.39
C ILE A 228 -16.06 -17.42 16.20
N ASN A 229 -16.63 -18.53 16.68
CA ASN A 229 -16.02 -19.85 16.55
C ASN A 229 -15.80 -20.26 15.09
N GLN A 230 -16.77 -19.95 14.22
CA GLN A 230 -16.62 -20.16 12.78
C GLN A 230 -15.46 -19.33 12.24
N GLN A 231 -15.36 -18.06 12.62
CA GLN A 231 -14.31 -17.17 12.12
C GLN A 231 -12.90 -17.53 12.65
N MET A 232 -12.79 -17.97 13.91
CA MET A 232 -11.53 -18.40 14.54
C MET A 232 -10.86 -19.60 13.86
N SER A 233 -11.55 -20.32 12.98
CA SER A 233 -10.97 -21.43 12.22
C SER A 233 -9.95 -20.94 11.18
N ASN A 234 -10.20 -19.76 10.60
CA ASN A 234 -9.44 -19.21 9.48
C ASN A 234 -8.80 -17.86 9.79
N SER A 235 -9.09 -17.27 10.95
CA SER A 235 -8.59 -15.94 11.31
C SER A 235 -8.00 -15.87 12.71
N GLN A 236 -7.06 -14.94 12.87
CA GLN A 236 -6.49 -14.50 14.12
C GLN A 236 -6.91 -13.06 14.42
N PHE A 237 -6.82 -12.64 15.67
CA PHE A 237 -7.39 -11.37 16.13
C PHE A 237 -6.44 -10.62 17.06
N THR A 238 -6.42 -9.30 16.94
CA THR A 238 -5.68 -8.45 17.89
C THR A 238 -6.33 -8.44 19.27
N SER A 239 -5.57 -8.12 20.30
CA SER A 239 -6.08 -7.99 21.68
C SER A 239 -7.18 -6.93 21.75
N GLU A 240 -7.10 -5.88 20.94
CA GLU A 240 -8.13 -4.84 20.84
C GLU A 240 -9.42 -5.38 20.19
N GLN A 241 -9.30 -6.12 19.10
CA GLN A 241 -10.44 -6.78 18.44
C GLN A 241 -11.12 -7.79 19.37
N ILE A 242 -10.33 -8.58 20.11
CA ILE A 242 -10.84 -9.55 21.08
C ILE A 242 -11.54 -8.82 22.22
N ARG A 243 -10.97 -7.73 22.75
CA ARG A 243 -11.63 -6.91 23.77
C ARG A 243 -13.01 -6.46 23.30
N ASP A 244 -13.12 -5.95 22.07
CA ASP A 244 -14.38 -5.42 21.55
C ASP A 244 -15.41 -6.54 21.37
N LEU A 245 -15.02 -7.70 20.85
CA LEU A 245 -15.88 -8.88 20.76
C LEU A 245 -16.38 -9.34 22.13
N VAL A 246 -15.47 -9.47 23.10
CA VAL A 246 -15.81 -9.89 24.47
C VAL A 246 -16.73 -8.87 25.14
N LYS A 247 -16.52 -7.57 24.91
CA LYS A 247 -17.32 -6.52 25.52
C LYS A 247 -18.78 -6.52 25.06
N SER A 248 -19.03 -6.95 23.82
CA SER A 248 -20.37 -7.06 23.23
C SER A 248 -21.13 -8.35 23.59
N ILE A 249 -20.55 -9.23 24.41
CA ILE A 249 -21.26 -10.39 24.98
C ILE A 249 -22.02 -9.95 26.23
N ASN A 250 -23.27 -10.40 26.40
CA ASN A 250 -24.14 -9.91 27.47
C ASN A 250 -23.81 -10.54 28.83
N PHE A 251 -23.55 -11.85 28.87
CA PHE A 251 -23.33 -12.56 30.12
C PHE A 251 -21.84 -12.69 30.46
N ASP A 252 -21.46 -12.27 31.66
CA ASP A 252 -20.06 -12.25 32.11
C ASP A 252 -19.39 -13.64 32.10
N LYS A 253 -20.16 -14.70 32.41
CA LYS A 253 -19.71 -16.10 32.27
C LYS A 253 -19.28 -16.42 30.82
N ASN A 254 -20.05 -15.93 29.85
CA ASN A 254 -19.78 -16.10 28.42
C ASN A 254 -18.59 -15.24 27.99
N LYS A 255 -18.46 -14.02 28.52
CA LYS A 255 -17.28 -13.17 28.33
C LYS A 255 -15.99 -13.90 28.71
N ILE A 256 -15.96 -14.52 29.89
CA ILE A 256 -14.77 -15.25 30.39
C ILE A 256 -14.45 -16.45 29.48
N MET A 257 -15.46 -17.23 29.14
CA MET A 257 -15.30 -18.40 28.28
C MET A 257 -14.73 -18.01 26.91
N LEU A 258 -15.28 -16.94 26.31
CA LEU A 258 -14.84 -16.43 25.01
C LEU A 258 -13.42 -15.86 25.08
N ALA A 259 -13.09 -15.03 26.07
CA ALA A 259 -11.74 -14.50 26.23
C ALA A 259 -10.70 -15.63 26.33
N LYS A 260 -10.96 -16.64 27.17
CA LYS A 260 -10.05 -17.80 27.28
C LYS A 260 -9.87 -18.57 25.97
N SER A 261 -10.94 -18.74 25.18
CA SER A 261 -10.86 -19.45 23.90
C SER A 261 -10.08 -18.66 22.86
N MET A 262 -10.30 -17.34 22.80
CA MET A 262 -9.65 -16.45 21.84
C MET A 262 -8.18 -16.16 22.14
N TYR A 263 -7.70 -16.37 23.38
CA TYR A 263 -6.29 -16.15 23.74
C TYR A 263 -5.30 -16.90 22.83
N LYS A 264 -5.64 -18.13 22.41
CA LYS A 264 -4.81 -18.93 21.49
C LYS A 264 -4.76 -18.34 20.06
N ARG A 265 -5.82 -17.64 19.67
CA ARG A 265 -5.96 -16.96 18.37
C ARG A 265 -5.55 -15.48 18.44
N CYS A 266 -5.06 -15.04 19.60
CA CYS A 266 -4.47 -13.74 19.76
C CYS A 266 -3.00 -13.75 19.36
N VAL A 267 -2.60 -12.63 18.80
CA VAL A 267 -1.42 -12.51 17.97
C VAL A 267 -0.48 -11.43 18.51
N ASP A 268 -1.01 -10.46 19.27
CA ASP A 268 -0.27 -9.55 20.16
C ASP A 268 -0.52 -9.90 21.64
N LYS A 269 -0.24 -11.15 22.04
CA LYS A 269 -0.49 -11.66 23.42
C LYS A 269 0.12 -10.82 24.54
N ASN A 270 1.21 -10.10 24.26
CA ASN A 270 1.82 -9.16 25.21
C ASN A 270 0.91 -7.99 25.58
N ARG A 271 -0.11 -7.70 24.76
CA ARG A 271 -1.13 -6.66 24.97
C ARG A 271 -2.46 -7.21 25.46
N TYR A 272 -2.54 -8.50 25.76
CA TYR A 272 -3.81 -9.16 26.11
C TYR A 272 -4.43 -8.64 27.42
N PHE A 273 -3.66 -7.94 28.24
CA PHE A 273 -4.17 -7.24 29.43
C PHE A 273 -5.33 -6.28 29.09
N LEU A 274 -5.37 -5.73 27.87
CA LEU A 274 -6.45 -4.85 27.38
C LEU A 274 -7.82 -5.53 27.33
N VAL A 275 -7.87 -6.87 27.20
CA VAL A 275 -9.14 -7.63 27.18
C VAL A 275 -9.83 -7.56 28.55
N SER A 276 -9.09 -7.27 29.63
CA SER A 276 -9.67 -7.06 30.96
C SER A 276 -10.70 -5.92 31.01
N ASP A 277 -10.58 -4.94 30.10
CA ASP A 277 -11.50 -3.79 30.03
C ASP A 277 -12.89 -4.15 29.48
N ALA A 278 -13.06 -5.38 28.98
CA ALA A 278 -14.34 -5.91 28.53
C ALA A 278 -15.24 -6.42 29.68
N PHE A 279 -14.67 -6.60 30.87
CA PHE A 279 -15.35 -7.18 32.03
C PHE A 279 -15.80 -6.11 33.02
N ASP A 280 -17.02 -6.28 33.52
CA ASP A 280 -17.61 -5.36 34.50
C ASP A 280 -17.18 -5.71 35.94
N TYR A 281 -16.88 -6.99 36.20
CA TYR A 281 -16.55 -7.50 37.54
C TYR A 281 -15.05 -7.79 37.73
N GLU A 282 -14.51 -7.39 38.88
CA GLU A 282 -13.10 -7.64 39.23
C GLU A 282 -12.76 -9.12 39.42
N SER A 283 -13.73 -9.95 39.82
CA SER A 283 -13.57 -11.40 39.89
C SER A 283 -13.16 -11.98 38.54
N SER A 284 -13.81 -11.50 37.47
CA SER A 284 -13.67 -12.00 36.10
C SER A 284 -12.35 -11.51 35.50
N LYS A 285 -11.99 -10.24 35.74
CA LYS A 285 -10.67 -9.72 35.39
C LYS A 285 -9.54 -10.51 36.07
N ARG A 286 -9.70 -10.86 37.36
CA ARG A 286 -8.73 -11.69 38.09
C ARG A 286 -8.61 -13.08 37.49
N GLU A 287 -9.74 -13.73 37.20
CA GLU A 287 -9.77 -15.04 36.57
C GLU A 287 -9.07 -15.06 35.20
N LEU A 288 -9.25 -14.02 34.39
CA LEU A 288 -8.55 -13.88 33.11
C LEU A 288 -7.03 -13.70 33.31
N ARG A 289 -6.61 -12.85 34.25
CA ARG A 289 -5.18 -12.66 34.57
C ARG A 289 -4.52 -13.95 35.04
N GLU A 290 -5.18 -14.71 35.91
CA GLU A 290 -4.70 -16.02 36.37
C GLU A 290 -4.56 -17.04 35.25
N PHE A 291 -5.44 -16.98 34.23
CA PHE A 291 -5.35 -17.83 33.05
C PHE A 291 -4.16 -17.46 32.16
N ILE A 292 -3.90 -16.16 31.94
CA ILE A 292 -2.81 -15.67 31.08
C ILE A 292 -1.43 -15.93 31.73
N ALA A 293 -1.36 -15.93 33.06
CA ALA A 293 -0.12 -16.16 33.81
C ALA A 293 0.33 -17.64 33.84
N LYS A 294 -0.51 -18.57 33.39
CA LYS A 294 -0.21 -20.01 33.28
C LYS A 294 0.37 -20.34 31.90
#